data_AF-A0A2S9PUR5-F1
#
_entry.id   AF-A0A2S9PUR5-F1
#
_cell.length_a   1.000
_cell.length_b   1.000
_cell.length_c   1.000
_cell.angle_alpha   90.00
_cell.angle_beta   90.00
_cell.angle_gamma   90.00
#
_symmetry.space_group_name_H-M   'P 1'
#
loop_
_entity.id
_entity.type
_entity.pdbx_description
1 polymer ?
#
loop_
_entity_poly.entity_id
_entity_poly.type
_entity_poly.pdbx_seq_one_letter_code
_entity_poly.pdbx_strand_id
1 'polypeptide(L)' 'PPPVGSRPYWQLWGFDTAMRVRNALWRPRFTMYYRTFRLPDVLRDLEAAGFAVELAALEPLSRRADGSPRCRLVTAHRR' A
#
# COMPACT_ATOMS: atom_id res chain seq x y z
N PRO A 1 7.51 -14.57 8.52
CA PRO A 1 8.64 -13.70 8.08
C PRO A 1 9.93 -14.54 8.05
N PRO A 2 10.86 -14.33 7.10
CA PRO A 2 12.11 -15.09 7.07
C PRO A 2 12.96 -14.80 8.31
N PRO A 3 13.71 -15.78 8.84
CA PRO A 3 14.57 -15.59 10.00
C PRO A 3 15.59 -14.47 9.76
N VAL A 4 15.84 -13.65 10.79
CA VAL A 4 16.84 -12.58 10.73
C VAL A 4 18.20 -13.17 10.38
N GLY A 5 18.89 -12.56 9.41
CA GLY A 5 20.20 -13.00 8.94
C GLY A 5 20.20 -14.11 7.88
N SER A 6 19.04 -14.71 7.56
CA SER A 6 18.93 -15.72 6.50
C SER A 6 19.11 -15.13 5.08
N ARG A 7 19.48 -15.96 4.09
CA ARG A 7 19.55 -15.52 2.68
C ARG A 7 18.25 -14.86 2.19
N PRO A 8 17.05 -15.42 2.43
CA PRO A 8 15.79 -14.78 2.03
C PRO A 8 15.54 -13.44 2.74
N TYR A 9 15.99 -13.28 3.98
CA TYR A 9 15.89 -12.01 4.72
C TYR A 9 16.67 -10.89 4.00
N TRP A 10 17.91 -11.18 3.60
CA TRP A 10 18.74 -10.21 2.86
C TRP A 10 18.22 -9.94 1.45
N GLN A 11 17.67 -10.95 0.77
CA GLN A 11 17.03 -10.76 -0.55
C GLN A 11 15.84 -9.80 -0.47
N LEU A 12 14.97 -9.98 0.53
CA LEU A 12 13.80 -9.11 0.73
C LEU A 12 14.23 -7.66 1.05
N TRP A 13 15.21 -7.51 1.94
CA TRP A 13 15.77 -6.20 2.29
C TRP A 13 16.47 -5.50 1.13
N GLY A 14 17.26 -6.25 0.35
CA GLY A 14 17.93 -5.73 -0.84
C GLY A 14 16.93 -5.27 -1.89
N PHE A 15 15.88 -6.07 -2.14
CA PHE A 15 14.80 -5.69 -3.04
C PHE A 15 14.06 -4.42 -2.58
N ASP A 16 13.63 -4.35 -1.32
CA ASP A 16 12.91 -3.17 -0.79
C ASP A 16 13.77 -1.91 -0.89
N THR A 17 15.05 -2.03 -0.55
CA THR A 17 16.01 -0.92 -0.64
C THR A 17 16.20 -0.46 -2.08
N ALA A 18 16.41 -1.39 -3.02
CA ALA A 18 16.55 -1.06 -4.44
C ALA A 18 15.30 -0.36 -4.98
N MET A 19 14.10 -0.83 -4.59
CA MET A 19 12.83 -0.19 -4.97
C MET A 19 12.72 1.23 -4.43
N ARG A 20 13.09 1.48 -3.16
CA ARG A 20 13.09 2.83 -2.58
C ARG A 20 14.06 3.77 -3.28
N VAL A 21 15.29 3.33 -3.53
CA VAL A 21 16.31 4.12 -4.24
C VAL A 21 15.81 4.47 -5.65
N ARG A 22 15.33 3.47 -6.39
CA ARG A 22 14.72 3.66 -7.72
C ARG A 22 13.61 4.72 -7.69
N ASN A 23 12.70 4.62 -6.73
CA ASN A 23 11.54 5.51 -6.64
C ASN A 23 11.95 6.94 -6.27
N ALA A 24 12.96 7.11 -5.42
CA ALA A 24 13.51 8.41 -5.07
C ALA A 24 14.20 9.09 -6.27
N LEU A 25 14.94 8.32 -7.06
CA LEU A 25 15.70 8.84 -8.22
C LEU A 25 14.84 9.09 -9.46
N TRP A 26 13.85 8.23 -9.74
CA TRP A 26 13.12 8.27 -11.03
C TRP A 26 11.62 8.56 -10.91
N ARG A 27 11.06 8.74 -9.71
CA ARG A 27 9.64 9.09 -9.45
C ARG A 27 8.65 8.38 -10.40
N PRO A 28 8.63 7.04 -10.44
CA PRO A 28 7.82 6.30 -11.40
C PRO A 28 6.32 6.59 -11.20
N ARG A 29 5.56 6.63 -12.31
CA ARG A 29 4.12 6.92 -12.32
C ARG A 29 3.29 5.96 -11.47
N PHE A 30 3.79 4.74 -11.26
CA PHE A 30 3.15 3.72 -10.42
C PHE A 30 4.18 3.06 -9.51
N THR A 31 3.88 3.02 -8.21
CA THR A 31 4.68 2.31 -7.21
C THR A 31 3.75 1.47 -6.33
N MET A 32 4.06 0.19 -6.20
CA MET A 32 3.33 -0.73 -5.34
C MET A 32 4.13 -1.02 -4.07
N TYR A 33 3.55 -0.76 -2.91
CA TYR A 33 4.14 -1.12 -1.61
C TYR A 33 3.26 -2.17 -0.93
N TYR A 34 3.85 -3.30 -0.54
CA TYR A 34 3.26 -4.19 0.46
C TYR A 34 3.53 -3.57 1.83
N ARG A 35 2.49 -3.14 2.54
CA ARG A 35 2.63 -2.42 3.81
C ARG A 35 1.72 -2.96 4.90
N THR A 36 2.16 -2.71 6.12
CA THR A 36 1.55 -3.12 7.39
C THR A 36 0.83 -1.98 8.12
N PHE A 37 0.46 -0.90 7.42
CA PHE A 37 -0.27 0.22 8.05
C PHE A 37 -1.76 -0.09 8.18
N ARG A 38 -2.42 0.57 9.14
CA ARG A 38 -3.87 0.47 9.29
C ARG A 38 -4.53 1.37 8.26
N LEU A 39 -5.60 0.89 7.62
CA LEU A 39 -6.35 1.66 6.62
C LEU A 39 -6.77 3.06 7.12
N PRO A 40 -7.28 3.25 8.36
CA PRO A 40 -7.69 4.58 8.83
C PRO A 40 -6.56 5.61 8.86
N ASP A 41 -5.34 5.19 9.20
CA ASP A 41 -4.19 6.10 9.30
C ASP A 41 -3.82 6.66 7.92
N VAL A 42 -3.89 5.82 6.89
CA VAL A 42 -3.62 6.23 5.50
C VAL A 42 -4.66 7.21 4.99
N LEU A 43 -5.94 6.98 5.28
CA LEU A 43 -7.00 7.89 4.86
C LEU A 43 -6.80 9.28 5.48
N ARG A 44 -6.54 9.33 6.80
CA ARG A 44 -6.25 10.56 7.52
C ARG A 44 -5.04 11.29 6.96
N ASP A 45 -3.95 10.58 6.67
CA ASP A 45 -2.74 11.19 6.13
C ASP A 45 -2.95 11.72 4.70
N LEU A 46 -3.74 11.03 3.86
CA LEU A 46 -4.09 11.49 2.52
C LEU A 46 -4.97 12.75 2.55
N GLU A 47 -5.99 12.77 3.41
CA GLU A 47 -6.85 13.94 3.61
C GLU A 47 -6.05 15.13 4.15
N ALA A 48 -5.18 14.90 5.14
CA ALA A 48 -4.30 15.93 5.70
C ALA A 48 -3.30 16.48 4.67
N ALA A 49 -2.90 15.67 3.68
CA ALA A 49 -2.08 16.11 2.55
C ALA A 49 -2.89 16.87 1.47
N GLY A 50 -4.20 17.07 1.67
CA GLY A 50 -5.09 17.84 0.81
C GLY A 50 -5.65 17.07 -0.39
N PHE A 51 -5.65 15.73 -0.33
CA PHE A 51 -6.29 14.92 -1.36
C PHE A 51 -7.77 14.70 -1.04
N ALA A 52 -8.60 14.64 -2.08
CA ALA A 52 -9.94 14.09 -1.97
C ALA A 52 -9.84 12.56 -2.09
N VAL A 53 -10.31 11.86 -1.05
CA VAL A 53 -10.15 10.43 -0.89
C VAL A 53 -11.49 9.71 -1.08
N GLU A 54 -11.49 8.65 -1.88
CA GLU A 54 -12.66 7.78 -2.04
C GLU A 54 -12.29 6.32 -1.79
N LEU A 55 -13.28 5.56 -1.30
CA LEU A 55 -13.18 4.15 -1.00
C LEU A 55 -14.23 3.39 -1.81
N ALA A 56 -13.77 2.53 -2.73
CA ALA A 56 -14.65 1.66 -3.51
C ALA A 56 -14.48 0.20 -3.07
N ALA A 57 -15.59 -0.52 -2.96
CA ALA A 57 -15.56 -1.97 -2.75
C ALA A 57 -15.07 -2.66 -4.02
N LEU A 58 -14.13 -3.59 -3.88
CA LEU A 58 -13.74 -4.47 -4.98
C LEU A 58 -14.63 -5.71 -4.94
N GLU A 59 -15.85 -5.59 -5.48
CA GLU A 59 -16.87 -6.66 -5.45
C GLU A 59 -16.38 -8.04 -5.93
N PRO A 60 -15.53 -8.16 -6.96
CA PRO A 60 -15.02 -9.48 -7.38
C PRO A 60 -14.17 -10.19 -6.31
N LEU A 61 -13.67 -9.47 -5.30
CA LEU A 61 -12.79 -10.00 -4.25
C LEU A 61 -13.54 -10.50 -3.00
N SER A 62 -14.83 -10.78 -3.16
CA SER A 62 -15.72 -11.32 -2.12
C SER A 62 -16.04 -10.36 -0.98
N ARG A 63 -17.05 -10.77 -0.19
CA ARG A 63 -17.45 -10.12 1.05
C ARG A 63 -17.12 -11.00 2.25
N ARG A 64 -17.05 -10.38 3.42
CA ARG A 64 -17.00 -11.06 4.72
C ARG A 64 -18.41 -11.51 5.11
N ALA A 65 -18.49 -12.35 6.15
CA ALA A 65 -19.77 -12.87 6.65
C ALA A 65 -20.73 -11.76 7.13
N ASP A 66 -20.19 -10.63 7.59
CA ASP A 66 -20.94 -9.43 8.00
C ASP A 66 -21.40 -8.55 6.81
N GLY A 67 -21.19 -9.01 5.58
CA GLY A 67 -21.51 -8.27 4.36
C GLY A 67 -20.49 -7.20 3.98
N SER A 68 -19.47 -6.93 4.79
CA SER A 68 -18.43 -5.94 4.47
C SER A 68 -17.52 -6.42 3.32
N PRO A 69 -17.02 -5.51 2.45
CA PRO A 69 -16.13 -5.91 1.36
C PRO A 69 -14.78 -6.40 1.93
N ARG A 70 -14.27 -7.51 1.37
CA ARG A 70 -13.00 -8.09 1.80
C ARG A 70 -11.82 -7.21 1.39
N CYS A 71 -11.90 -6.62 0.21
CA CYS A 71 -10.92 -5.70 -0.34
C CYS A 71 -11.58 -4.38 -0.76
N ARG A 72 -10.86 -3.27 -0.55
CA ARG A 72 -11.29 -1.93 -0.97
C ARG A 72 -10.18 -1.29 -1.79
N LEU A 73 -10.56 -0.53 -2.81
CA LEU A 73 -9.70 0.38 -3.53
C LEU A 73 -9.77 1.75 -2.85
N VAL A 74 -8.62 2.33 -2.55
CA VAL A 74 -8.49 3.73 -2.11
C VAL A 74 -8.02 4.55 -3.30
N THR A 75 -8.79 5.56 -3.69
CA THR A 75 -8.35 6.57 -4.66
C THR A 75 -8.13 7.89 -3.94
N ALA A 76 -7.10 8.62 -4.33
CA ALA A 76 -6.78 9.94 -3.79
C ALA A 76 -6.42 10.84 -4.95
N HIS A 77 -7.24 11.87 -5.19
CA HIS A 77 -7.05 12.78 -6.30
C HIS A 77 -6.81 14.20 -5.78
N ARG A 78 -5.84 14.87 -6.39
CA ARG A 78 -5.63 16.31 -6.20
C ARG A 78 -6.42 17.01 -7.28
N ARG A 79 -7.22 18.00 -6.90
CA ARG A 79 -7.81 18.92 -7.88
C ARG A 79 -6.73 19.84 -8.45
#